data_AF-A0A4U5MLZ3-F1
#
_entry.id   AF-A0A4U5MLZ3-F1
#
_cell.length_a   1.000
_cell.length_b   1.000
_cell.length_c   1.000
_cell.angle_alpha   90.00
_cell.angle_beta   90.00
_cell.angle_gamma   90.00
#
_symmetry.space_group_name_H-M   'P 1'
#
loop_
_entity.id
_entity.type
_entity.pdbx_description
1 polymer ?
#
loop_
_entity_poly.entity_id
_entity_poly.type
_entity_poly.pdbx_seq_one_letter_code
_entity_poly.pdbx_strand_id
1 'polypeptide(L)'
;MFNDSFELYYYGERVPLTYKGVAWEVDKTVKFKNPTGKLWEELKQKTAKPTNWLKHVTELDLEDPDNNGYQNVDFIVWMRTAALPDFRKLYRILDRNKSATFARGLPPGRYELVIFDNYPVSRFHAKKHFIISSTSWVGGKNSFLGITYMVVGSLCIVLGCIFLVIHLNFGNSLREMGSIKES
;
A
#
# COMPACT_ATOMS: atom_id res chain seq x y z
N MET A 1 -18.86 3.16 0.25
CA MET A 1 -17.47 3.33 -0.21
C MET A 1 -16.87 4.47 0.59
N PHE A 2 -15.58 4.42 0.91
CA PHE A 2 -14.91 5.57 1.53
C PHE A 2 -15.00 6.80 0.60
N ASN A 3 -15.39 7.95 1.14
CA ASN A 3 -15.73 9.15 0.36
C ASN A 3 -15.28 10.46 1.03
N ASP A 4 -14.43 10.40 2.06
CA ASP A 4 -13.77 11.61 2.53
C ASP A 4 -12.82 12.12 1.45
N SER A 5 -12.59 13.43 1.42
CA SER A 5 -11.59 14.05 0.54
C SER A 5 -10.58 14.83 1.36
N PHE A 6 -9.34 14.86 0.87
CA PHE A 6 -8.21 15.44 1.58
C PHE A 6 -7.47 16.42 0.69
N GLU A 7 -7.19 17.60 1.23
CA GLU A 7 -6.35 18.59 0.59
C GLU A 7 -5.21 18.98 1.53
N LEU A 8 -4.00 19.03 1.00
CA LEU A 8 -2.80 19.32 1.77
C LEU A 8 -2.16 20.59 1.23
N TYR A 9 -1.79 21.49 2.13
CA TYR A 9 -1.17 22.77 1.82
C TYR A 9 0.15 22.94 2.56
N TYR A 10 1.12 23.56 1.92
CA TYR A 10 2.44 23.92 2.47
C TYR A 10 2.61 25.44 2.37
N TYR A 11 2.54 26.15 3.49
CA TYR A 11 2.54 27.63 3.52
C TYR A 11 1.56 28.27 2.51
N GLY A 12 0.37 27.68 2.34
CA GLY A 12 -0.65 28.13 1.39
C GLY A 12 -0.51 27.60 -0.05
N GLU A 13 0.63 27.01 -0.42
CA GLU A 13 0.79 26.30 -1.71
C GLU A 13 0.12 24.92 -1.61
N ARG A 14 -0.83 24.62 -2.51
CA ARG A 14 -1.47 23.29 -2.56
C ARG A 14 -0.44 22.24 -2.99
N VAL A 15 -0.29 21.20 -2.17
CA VAL A 15 0.59 20.07 -2.48
C VAL A 15 0.01 19.29 -3.66
N PRO A 16 0.78 19.04 -4.74
CA PRO A 16 0.29 18.36 -5.92
C PRO A 16 0.16 16.84 -5.67
N LEU A 17 -1.03 16.42 -5.23
CA LEU A 17 -1.37 15.02 -5.01
C LEU A 17 -2.13 14.46 -6.22
N THR A 18 -1.73 13.29 -6.70
CA THR A 18 -2.32 12.62 -7.88
C THR A 18 -2.84 11.22 -7.55
N TYR A 19 -3.89 10.79 -8.25
CA TYR A 19 -4.39 9.41 -8.22
C TYR A 19 -3.65 8.51 -9.24
N LYS A 20 -2.89 9.09 -10.17
CA LYS A 20 -2.16 8.33 -11.19
C LYS A 20 -1.07 7.48 -10.51
N GLY A 21 -1.03 6.19 -10.85
CA GLY A 21 -0.13 5.21 -10.22
C GLY A 21 -0.57 4.69 -8.85
N VAL A 22 -1.75 5.08 -8.34
CA VAL A 22 -2.28 4.56 -7.05
C VAL A 22 -2.86 3.15 -7.20
N ALA A 23 -3.66 2.92 -8.24
CA ALA A 23 -4.17 1.59 -8.58
C ALA A 23 -3.15 0.82 -9.40
N TRP A 24 -3.23 -0.52 -9.34
CA TRP A 24 -2.36 -1.39 -10.11
C TRP A 24 -2.80 -1.38 -11.57
N GLU A 25 -1.83 -1.37 -12.50
CA GLU A 25 -2.12 -1.31 -13.94
C GLU A 25 -3.02 -2.45 -14.39
N VAL A 26 -2.82 -3.67 -13.90
CA VAL A 26 -3.68 -4.83 -14.24
C VAL A 26 -5.12 -4.62 -13.77
N ASP A 27 -5.34 -3.97 -12.62
CA ASP A 27 -6.69 -3.68 -12.16
C ASP A 27 -7.38 -2.66 -13.07
N LYS A 28 -6.68 -1.60 -13.49
CA LYS A 28 -7.24 -0.59 -14.42
C LYS A 28 -7.42 -1.11 -15.85
N THR A 29 -6.51 -1.95 -16.32
CA THR A 29 -6.44 -2.35 -17.74
C THR A 29 -7.19 -3.64 -18.03
N VAL A 30 -7.31 -4.56 -17.07
CA VAL A 30 -7.90 -5.88 -17.30
C VAL A 30 -9.14 -6.11 -16.44
N LYS A 31 -9.02 -5.92 -15.11
CA LYS A 31 -10.04 -6.41 -14.17
C LYS A 31 -11.28 -5.52 -14.10
N PHE A 32 -11.09 -4.21 -14.02
CA PHE A 32 -12.18 -3.24 -13.88
C PHE A 32 -12.41 -2.53 -15.20
N LYS A 33 -13.62 -2.67 -15.76
CA LYS A 33 -14.03 -2.02 -17.00
C LYS A 33 -15.44 -1.47 -16.90
N ASN A 34 -15.62 -0.29 -17.44
CA ASN A 34 -16.95 0.20 -17.74
C ASN A 34 -17.54 -0.63 -18.89
N PRO A 35 -18.82 -1.01 -18.83
CA PRO A 35 -19.55 -1.49 -20.00
C PRO A 35 -19.42 -0.52 -21.18
N THR A 36 -19.53 -1.01 -22.40
CA THR A 36 -19.38 -0.20 -23.62
C THR A 36 -20.69 -0.11 -24.41
N GLY A 37 -20.80 0.95 -25.21
CA GLY A 37 -21.91 1.17 -26.13
C GLY A 37 -23.27 1.33 -25.44
N LYS A 38 -24.33 0.85 -26.10
CA LYS A 38 -25.73 0.99 -25.65
C LYS A 38 -25.97 0.40 -24.26
N LEU A 39 -25.29 -0.70 -23.93
CA LEU A 39 -25.39 -1.32 -22.61
C LEU A 39 -25.01 -0.35 -21.49
N TRP A 40 -23.99 0.48 -21.70
CA TRP A 40 -23.57 1.42 -20.68
C TRP A 40 -24.65 2.46 -20.40
N GLU A 41 -25.15 3.11 -21.44
CA GLU A 41 -26.20 4.13 -21.31
C GLU A 41 -27.48 3.57 -20.71
N GLU A 42 -27.87 2.33 -21.08
CA GLU A 42 -29.01 1.67 -20.46
C GLU A 42 -28.79 1.39 -18.97
N LEU A 43 -27.60 0.94 -18.57
CA LEU A 43 -27.28 0.70 -17.17
C LEU A 43 -27.34 2.00 -16.36
N LYS A 44 -26.84 3.12 -16.87
CA LYS A 44 -26.93 4.41 -16.16
C LYS A 44 -28.38 4.81 -15.84
N GLN A 45 -29.31 4.48 -16.72
CA GLN A 45 -30.74 4.81 -16.55
C GLN A 45 -31.49 3.79 -15.69
N LYS A 46 -31.12 2.50 -15.79
CA LYS A 46 -31.84 1.39 -15.15
C LYS A 46 -31.28 0.99 -13.79
N THR A 47 -30.06 1.39 -13.45
CA THR A 47 -29.45 1.09 -12.15
C THR A 47 -29.49 2.29 -11.22
N ALA A 48 -29.71 2.04 -9.95
CA ALA A 48 -29.64 3.05 -8.90
C ALA A 48 -28.29 2.95 -8.15
N LYS A 49 -27.90 4.05 -7.51
CA LYS A 49 -26.74 4.06 -6.63
C LYS A 49 -27.00 3.20 -5.38
N PRO A 50 -25.96 2.61 -4.77
CA PRO A 50 -26.11 1.94 -3.48
C PRO A 50 -26.59 2.91 -2.39
N THR A 51 -27.32 2.39 -1.40
CA THR A 51 -28.00 3.17 -0.35
C THR A 51 -27.12 4.21 0.36
N ASN A 52 -25.87 3.83 0.67
CA ASN A 52 -24.95 4.68 1.43
C ASN A 52 -24.00 5.50 0.53
N TRP A 53 -24.27 5.60 -0.77
CA TRP A 53 -23.45 6.39 -1.69
C TRP A 53 -24.09 7.76 -1.91
N LEU A 54 -23.28 8.82 -1.83
CA LEU A 54 -23.73 10.18 -2.15
C LEU A 54 -23.90 10.37 -3.66
N LYS A 55 -22.94 9.88 -4.45
CA LYS A 55 -22.89 9.99 -5.91
C LYS A 55 -23.13 8.64 -6.59
N HIS A 56 -23.66 8.65 -7.81
CA HIS A 56 -23.71 7.44 -8.62
C HIS A 56 -22.31 7.05 -9.12
N VAL A 57 -22.10 5.80 -9.51
CA VAL A 57 -20.78 5.32 -9.99
C VAL A 57 -20.30 6.08 -11.24
N THR A 58 -21.24 6.64 -12.02
CA THR A 58 -20.98 7.45 -13.21
C THR A 58 -20.62 8.90 -12.91
N GLU A 59 -20.65 9.30 -11.64
CA GLU A 59 -20.43 10.68 -11.18
C GLU A 59 -19.23 10.75 -10.22
N LEU A 60 -18.41 9.70 -10.19
CA LEU A 60 -17.25 9.64 -9.30
C LEU A 60 -16.15 10.61 -9.74
N ASP A 61 -15.98 10.79 -11.04
CA ASP A 61 -15.09 11.79 -11.63
C ASP A 61 -15.70 12.35 -12.91
N LEU A 62 -16.09 13.62 -12.89
CA LEU A 62 -16.68 14.28 -14.06
C LEU A 62 -15.63 14.98 -14.93
N GLU A 63 -14.41 15.15 -14.42
CA GLU A 63 -13.33 15.85 -15.11
C GLU A 63 -12.49 14.89 -15.95
N ASP A 64 -12.26 13.67 -15.46
CA ASP A 64 -11.51 12.64 -16.16
C ASP A 64 -12.37 11.40 -16.49
N PRO A 65 -12.80 11.23 -17.75
CA PRO A 65 -13.53 10.04 -18.21
C PRO A 65 -12.78 8.72 -17.96
N ASP A 66 -11.44 8.72 -18.00
CA ASP A 66 -10.60 7.53 -17.78
C ASP A 66 -10.43 7.19 -16.29
N ASN A 67 -10.97 8.03 -15.41
CA ASN A 67 -11.04 7.84 -13.97
C ASN A 67 -12.50 7.84 -13.46
N ASN A 68 -13.48 7.56 -14.32
CA ASN A 68 -14.89 7.52 -13.93
C ASN A 68 -15.50 6.12 -14.03
N GLY A 69 -16.67 5.92 -13.43
CA GLY A 69 -17.34 4.63 -13.42
C GLY A 69 -16.64 3.59 -12.54
N TYR A 70 -16.71 2.33 -12.95
CA TYR A 70 -16.01 1.22 -12.31
C TYR A 70 -14.49 1.27 -12.52
N GLN A 71 -14.00 2.15 -13.40
CA GLN A 71 -12.57 2.38 -13.63
C GLN A 71 -11.98 3.48 -12.74
N ASN A 72 -12.80 4.13 -11.91
CA ASN A 72 -12.34 5.12 -10.94
C ASN A 72 -11.34 4.50 -9.95
N VAL A 73 -10.22 5.17 -9.74
CA VAL A 73 -9.11 4.67 -8.93
C VAL A 73 -9.50 4.48 -7.46
N ASP A 74 -10.24 5.43 -6.87
CA ASP A 74 -10.68 5.34 -5.47
C ASP A 74 -11.66 4.18 -5.28
N PHE A 75 -12.55 3.95 -6.24
CA PHE A 75 -13.42 2.78 -6.28
C PHE A 75 -12.61 1.48 -6.32
N ILE A 76 -11.68 1.34 -7.27
CA ILE A 76 -10.85 0.13 -7.42
C ILE A 76 -10.09 -0.18 -6.11
N VAL A 77 -9.45 0.83 -5.53
CA VAL A 77 -8.70 0.69 -4.28
C VAL A 77 -9.63 0.28 -3.13
N TRP A 78 -10.83 0.84 -3.06
CA TRP A 78 -11.82 0.46 -2.05
C TRP A 78 -12.27 -1.00 -2.21
N MET A 79 -12.53 -1.44 -3.45
CA MET A 79 -13.00 -2.78 -3.77
C MET A 79 -11.98 -3.88 -3.47
N ARG A 80 -10.70 -3.55 -3.34
CA ARG A 80 -9.70 -4.52 -2.86
C ARG A 80 -9.88 -4.76 -1.37
N THR A 81 -10.43 -5.91 -1.00
CA THR A 81 -10.58 -6.33 0.39
C THR A 81 -9.23 -6.40 1.10
N ALA A 82 -9.18 -5.84 2.31
CA ALA A 82 -8.01 -5.95 3.18
C ALA A 82 -8.07 -7.28 3.95
N ALA A 83 -6.90 -7.84 4.27
CA ALA A 83 -6.81 -9.09 5.01
C ALA A 83 -7.06 -8.92 6.53
N LEU A 84 -6.95 -7.70 7.06
CA LEU A 84 -7.02 -7.38 8.48
C LEU A 84 -8.03 -6.25 8.73
N PRO A 85 -8.63 -6.17 9.93
CA PRO A 85 -9.60 -5.13 10.29
C PRO A 85 -8.98 -3.73 10.33
N ASP A 86 -7.73 -3.64 10.80
CA ASP A 86 -6.92 -2.43 10.69
C ASP A 86 -6.19 -2.44 9.35
N PHE A 87 -6.64 -1.59 8.44
CA PHE A 87 -6.07 -1.50 7.10
C PHE A 87 -5.81 -0.06 6.68
N ARG A 88 -4.88 0.07 5.73
CA ARG A 88 -4.60 1.32 5.04
C ARG A 88 -4.86 1.13 3.55
N LYS A 89 -5.42 2.15 2.92
CA LYS A 89 -5.64 2.22 1.48
C LYS A 89 -4.90 3.45 0.96
N LEU A 90 -4.15 3.29 -0.12
CA LEU A 90 -3.42 4.40 -0.72
C LEU A 90 -4.44 5.34 -1.37
N TYR A 91 -4.45 6.60 -0.96
CA TYR A 91 -5.36 7.61 -1.50
C TYR A 91 -4.72 8.35 -2.67
N ARG A 92 -3.59 9.02 -2.45
CA ARG A 92 -2.87 9.78 -3.47
C ARG A 92 -1.37 9.63 -3.33
N ILE A 93 -0.65 9.94 -4.39
CA ILE A 93 0.82 10.00 -4.45
C ILE A 93 1.22 11.46 -4.73
N LEU A 94 2.34 11.88 -4.18
CA LEU A 94 2.93 13.19 -4.50
C LEU A 94 3.44 13.20 -5.95
N ASP A 95 2.91 14.09 -6.77
CA ASP A 95 3.44 14.36 -8.11
C ASP A 95 4.63 15.31 -8.02
N ARG A 96 5.83 14.74 -8.08
CA ARG A 96 7.09 15.48 -7.95
C ARG A 96 7.43 16.35 -9.17
N ASN A 97 6.71 16.20 -10.28
CA ASN A 97 6.98 16.93 -11.51
C ASN A 97 6.18 18.23 -11.63
N LYS A 98 5.18 18.44 -10.75
CA LYS A 98 4.23 19.55 -10.86
C LYS A 98 4.68 20.85 -10.18
N SER A 99 5.61 20.78 -9.23
CA SER A 99 6.12 21.96 -8.54
C SER A 99 7.57 21.71 -8.09
N ALA A 100 8.42 22.73 -8.31
CA ALA A 100 9.82 22.69 -7.91
C ALA A 100 9.99 22.56 -6.39
N THR A 101 9.05 23.11 -5.62
CA THR A 101 9.00 23.01 -4.15
C THR A 101 9.00 21.55 -3.69
N PHE A 102 8.29 20.68 -4.42
CA PHE A 102 8.07 19.28 -4.02
C PHE A 102 8.88 18.26 -4.84
N ALA A 103 9.82 18.71 -5.67
CA ALA A 103 10.62 17.83 -6.53
C ALA A 103 11.38 16.74 -5.75
N ARG A 104 11.82 17.06 -4.52
CA ARG A 104 12.52 16.13 -3.62
C ARG A 104 11.63 15.52 -2.54
N GLY A 105 10.31 15.65 -2.65
CA GLY A 105 9.36 15.21 -1.64
C GLY A 105 8.74 16.38 -0.88
N LEU A 106 8.19 16.08 0.30
CA LEU A 106 7.61 17.10 1.18
C LEU A 106 8.73 17.79 1.99
N PRO A 107 9.02 19.08 1.78
CA PRO A 107 10.02 19.81 2.56
C PRO A 107 9.62 19.92 4.05
N PRO A 108 10.59 20.11 4.96
CA PRO A 108 10.28 20.36 6.36
C PRO A 108 9.56 21.71 6.52
N GLY A 109 8.47 21.73 7.26
CA GLY A 109 7.75 22.96 7.57
C GLY A 109 6.33 22.70 8.02
N ARG A 110 5.54 23.78 8.08
CA ARG A 110 4.13 23.71 8.49
C ARG A 110 3.25 23.29 7.31
N TYR A 111 2.43 22.29 7.57
CA TYR A 111 1.41 21.82 6.65
C TYR A 111 0.02 22.06 7.23
N GLU A 112 -0.94 22.27 6.35
CA GLU A 112 -2.36 22.34 6.68
C GLU A 112 -3.10 21.26 5.91
N LEU A 113 -3.85 20.44 6.64
CA LEU A 113 -4.67 19.36 6.08
C LEU A 113 -6.14 19.76 6.21
N VAL A 114 -6.79 19.96 5.09
CA VAL A 114 -8.23 20.19 5.00
C VAL A 114 -8.91 18.86 4.70
N ILE A 115 -9.89 18.49 5.53
CA ILE A 115 -10.61 17.22 5.43
C ILE A 115 -12.09 17.51 5.19
N PHE A 116 -12.61 16.97 4.10
CA PHE A 116 -14.05 16.95 3.83
C PHE A 116 -14.62 15.62 4.33
N ASP A 117 -15.16 15.64 5.55
CA ASP A 117 -15.65 14.45 6.26
C ASP A 117 -17.05 14.04 5.78
N ASN A 118 -17.11 12.98 4.96
CA ASN A 118 -18.33 12.46 4.35
C ASN A 118 -18.60 10.98 4.69
N TYR A 119 -17.70 10.34 5.43
CA TYR A 119 -17.75 8.93 5.80
C TYR A 119 -17.98 8.75 7.31
N PRO A 120 -19.25 8.66 7.77
CA PRO A 120 -19.56 8.55 9.19
C PRO A 120 -19.14 7.18 9.76
N VAL A 121 -18.21 7.20 10.71
CA VAL A 121 -17.68 6.00 11.37
C VAL A 121 -18.26 5.77 12.77
N SER A 122 -19.03 6.73 13.29
CA SER A 122 -19.58 6.71 14.66
C SER A 122 -20.44 5.48 14.95
N ARG A 123 -21.22 5.00 13.96
CA ARG A 123 -22.08 3.81 14.08
C ARG A 123 -21.30 2.50 14.29
N PHE A 124 -20.02 2.49 13.93
CA PHE A 124 -19.17 1.30 13.98
C PHE A 124 -18.04 1.44 15.01
N HIS A 125 -18.03 2.54 15.79
CA HIS A 125 -16.94 2.89 16.69
C HIS A 125 -15.54 2.84 16.04
N ALA A 126 -15.47 3.08 14.73
CA ALA A 126 -14.22 3.00 13.98
C ALA A 126 -13.45 4.33 14.04
N LYS A 127 -12.12 4.24 13.86
CA LYS A 127 -11.22 5.40 13.84
C LYS A 127 -10.69 5.60 12.41
N LYS A 128 -10.59 6.86 12.01
CA LYS A 128 -9.98 7.27 10.73
C LYS A 128 -8.65 7.95 10.98
N HIS A 129 -7.66 7.62 10.17
CA HIS A 129 -6.32 8.21 10.26
C HIS A 129 -5.87 8.64 8.87
N PHE A 130 -5.29 9.84 8.79
CA PHE A 130 -4.57 10.29 7.61
C PHE A 130 -3.07 10.06 7.83
N ILE A 131 -2.43 9.35 6.90
CA ILE A 131 -1.04 8.92 7.05
C ILE A 131 -0.25 9.38 5.82
N ILE A 132 0.82 10.13 6.07
CA ILE A 132 1.83 10.46 5.07
C ILE A 132 3.02 9.53 5.30
N SER A 133 3.47 8.85 4.25
CA SER A 133 4.65 7.97 4.32
C SER A 133 5.43 8.06 3.02
N SER A 134 6.76 7.96 3.11
CA SER A 134 7.61 7.60 1.99
C SER A 134 7.67 6.07 1.85
N THR A 135 7.98 5.62 0.63
CA THR A 135 8.31 4.22 0.34
C THR A 135 9.78 4.11 -0.03
N SER A 136 10.38 3.00 0.36
CA SER A 136 11.69 2.54 -0.08
C SER A 136 11.53 1.40 -1.08
N TRP A 137 12.64 0.86 -1.59
CA TRP A 137 12.64 -0.33 -2.45
C TRP A 137 11.96 -1.54 -1.79
N VAL A 138 12.07 -1.70 -0.45
CA VAL A 138 11.42 -2.78 0.32
C VAL A 138 9.96 -2.44 0.68
N GLY A 139 9.45 -1.30 0.22
CA GLY A 139 8.14 -0.77 0.57
C GLY A 139 8.19 0.26 1.70
N GLY A 140 7.08 0.39 2.43
CA GLY A 140 6.96 1.32 3.56
C GLY A 140 7.73 0.86 4.81
N LYS A 141 7.70 1.68 5.87
CA LYS A 141 8.33 1.35 7.15
C LYS A 141 7.81 0.02 7.71
N ASN A 142 8.68 -0.99 7.74
CA ASN A 142 8.40 -2.30 8.34
C ASN A 142 9.68 -2.90 8.94
N SER A 143 9.83 -2.84 10.26
CA SER A 143 11.00 -3.38 10.96
C SER A 143 10.94 -4.90 11.16
N PHE A 144 9.78 -5.54 10.96
CA PHE A 144 9.61 -6.97 11.23
C PHE A 144 10.58 -7.82 10.41
N LEU A 145 10.67 -7.56 9.10
CA LEU A 145 11.52 -8.35 8.21
C LEU A 145 12.99 -8.27 8.64
N GLY A 146 13.48 -7.05 8.92
CA GLY A 146 14.86 -6.83 9.35
C GLY A 146 15.18 -7.51 10.69
N ILE A 147 14.27 -7.40 11.67
CA ILE A 147 14.43 -8.07 12.97
C ILE A 147 14.44 -9.59 12.81
N THR A 148 13.53 -10.15 12.01
CA THR A 148 13.47 -11.59 11.73
C THR A 148 14.77 -12.09 11.12
N TYR A 149 15.32 -11.38 10.13
CA TYR A 149 16.62 -11.73 9.54
C TYR A 149 17.76 -11.64 10.56
N MET A 150 17.79 -10.62 11.41
CA MET A 150 18.81 -10.51 12.46
C MET A 150 18.73 -11.68 13.45
N VAL A 151 17.54 -12.01 13.94
CA VAL A 151 17.34 -13.11 14.89
C VAL A 151 17.74 -14.46 14.30
N VAL A 152 17.25 -14.78 13.10
CA VAL A 152 17.58 -16.05 12.42
C VAL A 152 19.07 -16.11 12.09
N GLY A 153 19.66 -15.01 11.61
CA GLY A 153 21.08 -14.92 11.32
C GLY A 153 21.95 -15.14 12.56
N SER A 154 21.62 -14.49 13.68
CA SER A 154 22.31 -14.69 14.97
C SER A 154 22.21 -16.13 15.46
N LEU A 155 21.03 -16.75 15.34
CA LEU A 155 20.85 -18.16 15.71
C LEU A 155 21.73 -19.09 14.87
N CYS A 156 21.79 -18.87 13.54
CA CYS A 156 22.64 -19.64 12.64
C CYS A 156 24.13 -19.51 12.97
N ILE A 157 24.60 -18.29 13.31
CA ILE A 157 25.99 -18.07 13.71
C ILE A 157 26.32 -18.83 15.00
N VAL A 158 25.45 -18.75 16.01
CA VAL A 158 25.65 -19.47 17.28
C VAL A 158 25.73 -20.98 17.06
N LEU A 159 24.79 -21.54 16.29
CA LEU A 159 24.81 -22.96 15.94
C LEU A 159 26.06 -23.34 15.13
N GLY A 160 26.47 -22.50 14.19
CA GLY A 160 27.70 -22.68 13.41
C GLY A 160 28.95 -22.71 14.30
N CYS A 161 29.06 -21.81 15.27
CA CYS A 161 30.14 -21.80 16.26
C CYS A 161 30.13 -23.07 17.12
N ILE A 162 28.96 -23.51 17.59
CA ILE A 162 28.83 -24.76 18.36
C ILE A 162 29.31 -25.96 17.54
N PHE A 163 28.85 -26.09 16.30
CA PHE A 163 29.30 -27.17 15.41
C PHE A 163 30.79 -27.09 15.08
N LEU A 164 31.34 -25.89 14.91
CA LEU A 164 32.77 -25.70 14.71
C LEU A 164 33.58 -26.18 15.92
N VAL A 165 33.18 -25.81 17.13
CA VAL A 165 33.83 -26.26 18.38
C VAL A 165 33.76 -27.78 18.53
N ILE A 166 32.59 -28.38 18.25
CA ILE A 166 32.42 -29.84 18.26
C ILE A 166 33.35 -30.49 17.23
N HIS A 167 33.42 -29.96 16.01
CA HIS A 167 34.26 -30.50 14.96
C HIS A 167 35.77 -30.38 15.30
N LEU A 168 36.21 -29.29 15.92
CA LEU A 168 37.61 -29.14 16.32
C LEU A 168 38.00 -30.11 17.46
N ASN A 169 37.10 -30.32 18.43
CA ASN A 169 37.38 -31.21 19.58
C ASN A 169 37.23 -32.70 19.23
N PHE A 170 36.23 -33.06 18.42
CA PHE A 170 35.88 -34.47 18.14
C PHE A 170 36.15 -34.92 16.70
N GLY A 171 36.46 -34.00 15.77
CA GLY A 171 36.73 -34.33 14.37
C GLY A 171 38.04 -35.10 14.14
N ASN A 172 39.02 -34.99 15.04
CA ASN A 172 40.26 -35.77 14.96
C ASN A 172 40.03 -37.27 15.23
N SER A 173 39.05 -37.62 16.08
CA SER A 173 38.75 -39.02 16.43
C SER A 173 38.23 -39.84 15.24
N LEU A 174 37.51 -39.21 14.30
CA LEU A 174 37.05 -39.85 13.06
C LEU A 174 38.21 -40.15 12.07
N ARG A 175 39.24 -39.30 12.02
CA ARG A 175 40.44 -39.57 11.20
C ARG A 175 41.25 -40.73 11.76
N GLU A 176 41.36 -40.85 13.08
CA GLU A 176 42.04 -41.97 13.74
C GLU A 176 41.27 -43.29 13.56
N MET A 177 39.94 -43.30 13.65
CA MET A 177 39.14 -44.51 13.40
C MET A 177 39.23 -45.03 11.95
N GLY A 178 39.48 -44.17 10.98
CA GLY A 178 39.73 -44.57 9.59
C GLY A 178 41.09 -45.25 9.38
N SER A 179 42.11 -44.84 10.13
CA SER A 179 43.47 -45.38 10.04
C SER A 179 43.63 -46.78 10.65
N ILE A 180 42.76 -47.18 11.57
CA ILE A 180 42.87 -48.47 12.28
C ILE A 180 42.30 -49.64 11.44
N LYS A 181 41.56 -49.36 10.36
CA LYS A 181 40.99 -50.40 9.47
C LYS A 181 41.93 -50.88 8.35
N GLU A 182 43.14 -50.33 8.22
CA GLU A 182 44.13 -50.73 7.19
C GLU A 182 45.34 -51.52 7.75
N SER A 183 45.23 -52.08 8.97
CA SER A 183 46.25 -52.94 9.58
C SER A 183 45.81 -54.40 9.68
#